data_AF-A0AAW9PY37-F1
#
_entry.id   AF-A0AAW9PY37-F1
#
_cell.length_a   1.000
_cell.length_b   1.000
_cell.length_c   1.000
_cell.angle_alpha   90.00
_cell.angle_beta   90.00
_cell.angle_gamma   90.00
#
_symmetry.space_group_name_H-M   'P 1'
#
loop_
_entity.id
_entity.type
_entity.pdbx_description
1 polymer ?
#
loop_
_entity_poly.entity_id
_entity_poly.type
_entity_poly.pdbx_seq_one_letter_code
_entity_poly.pdbx_strand_id
1 'polypeptide(L)'
;MTKLTQVLQPIANQFEKLGTPEPIVHWGHPFFMAIVIFIMGSYVGYAGWRSRIATDPEIVTKSKADHRKLAPFMSAFLAAGYTGGLLSLVMQDKPLLESPHFWTGSTVLILLSINATLSLTGFAGNKAILRTIHAYVGSAILVLLFVHAALGLKLGLAI
;
A
#
# COMPACT_ATOMS: atom_id res chain seq x y z
N MET A 1 16.51 -19.26 10.82
CA MET A 1 15.69 -18.04 11.03
C MET A 1 16.54 -16.80 10.83
N THR A 2 16.01 -15.79 10.15
CA THR A 2 16.72 -14.50 10.00
C THR A 2 16.65 -13.69 11.30
N LYS A 3 17.57 -12.73 11.50
CA LYS A 3 17.50 -11.78 12.63
C LYS A 3 16.17 -11.01 12.65
N LEU A 4 15.60 -10.73 11.47
CA LEU A 4 14.30 -10.08 11.35
C LEU A 4 13.16 -10.97 11.86
N THR A 5 13.15 -12.25 11.50
CA THR A 5 12.18 -13.24 12.02
C THR A 5 12.22 -13.27 13.54
N GLN A 6 13.41 -13.31 14.16
CA GLN A 6 13.57 -13.32 15.61
C GLN A 6 12.98 -12.07 16.30
N VAL A 7 13.07 -10.91 15.66
CA VAL A 7 12.49 -9.66 16.19
C VAL A 7 10.97 -9.64 16.09
N LEU A 8 10.40 -10.26 15.06
CA LEU A 8 8.96 -10.29 14.82
C LEU A 8 8.26 -11.45 15.57
N GLN A 9 8.98 -12.52 15.89
CA GLN A 9 8.42 -13.71 16.55
C GLN A 9 7.64 -13.40 17.84
N PRO A 10 8.12 -12.54 18.76
CA PRO A 10 7.37 -12.22 19.98
C PRO A 10 6.01 -11.60 19.71
N ILE A 11 5.86 -10.86 18.61
CA ILE A 11 4.60 -10.26 18.18
C ILE A 11 3.70 -11.34 17.58
N ALA A 12 4.22 -12.18 16.68
CA ALA A 12 3.49 -13.31 16.09
C ALA A 12 2.93 -14.25 17.17
N ASN A 13 3.74 -14.56 18.20
CA ASN A 13 3.32 -15.40 19.33
C ASN A 13 2.15 -14.80 20.12
N GLN A 14 1.93 -13.49 20.11
CA GLN A 14 0.72 -12.91 20.72
C GLN A 14 -0.53 -13.22 19.90
N PHE A 15 -0.42 -13.21 18.56
CA PHE A 15 -1.54 -13.55 17.67
C PHE A 15 -1.89 -15.04 17.69
N GLU A 16 -0.90 -15.91 17.89
CA GLU A 16 -1.12 -17.35 18.10
C GLU A 16 -1.93 -17.62 19.37
N LYS A 17 -1.66 -16.90 20.46
CA LYS A 17 -2.41 -17.02 21.72
C LYS A 17 -3.88 -16.62 21.59
N LEU A 18 -4.24 -15.81 20.60
CA LEU A 18 -5.63 -15.45 20.32
C LEU A 18 -6.42 -16.61 19.68
N GLY A 19 -5.75 -17.71 19.31
CA GLY A 19 -6.39 -18.83 18.63
C GLY A 19 -6.87 -18.47 17.22
N THR A 20 -6.18 -17.54 16.55
CA THR A 20 -6.57 -17.04 15.23
C THR A 20 -6.59 -18.20 14.22
N PRO A 21 -7.74 -18.49 13.58
CA PRO A 21 -7.84 -19.60 12.62
C PRO A 21 -6.88 -19.44 11.44
N GLU A 22 -6.33 -20.56 10.97
CA GLU A 22 -5.39 -20.62 9.84
C GLU A 22 -5.89 -19.84 8.60
N PRO A 23 -7.17 -19.95 8.17
CA PRO A 23 -7.63 -19.20 7.01
C PRO A 23 -7.54 -17.68 7.17
N ILE A 24 -7.67 -17.17 8.41
CA ILE A 24 -7.53 -15.74 8.69
C ILE A 24 -6.05 -15.34 8.69
N VAL A 25 -5.17 -16.18 9.24
CA VAL A 25 -3.71 -15.95 9.22
C VAL A 25 -3.19 -15.92 7.78
N HIS A 26 -3.66 -16.84 6.95
CA HIS A 26 -3.22 -16.99 5.57
C HIS A 26 -3.86 -15.97 4.64
N TRP A 27 -5.20 -15.81 4.67
CA TRP A 27 -5.93 -14.98 3.69
C TRP A 27 -6.34 -13.60 4.19
N GLY A 28 -6.19 -13.29 5.49
CA GLY A 28 -6.60 -12.01 6.05
C GLY A 28 -5.87 -10.82 5.41
N HIS A 29 -4.53 -10.88 5.32
CA HIS A 29 -3.73 -9.86 4.67
C HIS A 29 -4.12 -9.63 3.19
N PRO A 30 -4.10 -10.64 2.30
CA PRO A 30 -4.43 -10.42 0.90
C PRO A 30 -5.89 -9.98 0.70
N PHE A 31 -6.83 -10.44 1.52
CA PHE A 31 -8.23 -9.98 1.46
C PHE A 31 -8.37 -8.48 1.72
N PHE A 32 -7.84 -7.98 2.84
CA PHE A 32 -7.93 -6.55 3.17
C PHE A 32 -7.11 -5.69 2.21
N MET A 33 -5.94 -6.18 1.77
CA MET A 33 -5.13 -5.46 0.78
C MET A 33 -5.77 -5.40 -0.59
N ALA A 34 -6.54 -6.41 -1.01
CA ALA A 34 -7.31 -6.32 -2.24
C ALA A 34 -8.32 -5.16 -2.19
N ILE A 35 -9.03 -4.99 -1.07
CA ILE A 35 -9.95 -3.85 -0.87
C ILE A 35 -9.19 -2.53 -0.97
N VAL A 36 -8.08 -2.39 -0.23
CA VAL A 36 -7.28 -1.15 -0.22
C VAL A 36 -6.71 -0.84 -1.60
N ILE A 37 -6.20 -1.83 -2.33
CA ILE A 37 -5.58 -1.62 -3.65
C ILE A 37 -6.64 -1.36 -4.73
N PHE A 38 -7.59 -2.28 -4.89
CA PHE A 38 -8.51 -2.25 -6.03
C PHE A 38 -9.63 -1.22 -5.86
N ILE A 39 -10.10 -0.97 -4.64
CA ILE A 39 -11.17 -0.01 -4.40
C ILE A 39 -10.58 1.35 -4.06
N MET A 40 -9.86 1.42 -2.94
CA MET A 40 -9.38 2.69 -2.44
C MET A 40 -8.25 3.27 -3.30
N GLY A 41 -7.29 2.44 -3.72
CA GLY A 41 -6.16 2.84 -4.58
C GLY A 41 -6.60 3.32 -5.94
N SER A 42 -7.46 2.55 -6.62
CA SER A 42 -8.06 2.97 -7.91
C SER A 42 -8.80 4.29 -7.79
N TYR A 43 -9.61 4.47 -6.73
CA TYR A 43 -10.37 5.71 -6.53
C TYR A 43 -9.45 6.91 -6.22
N VAL A 44 -8.41 6.72 -5.39
CA VAL A 44 -7.41 7.75 -5.10
C VAL A 44 -6.69 8.19 -6.38
N GLY A 45 -6.26 7.24 -7.22
CA GLY A 45 -5.63 7.54 -8.51
C GLY A 45 -6.58 8.26 -9.45
N TYR A 46 -7.83 7.78 -9.56
CA TYR A 46 -8.88 8.41 -10.36
C TYR A 46 -9.17 9.84 -9.92
N ALA A 47 -9.44 10.08 -8.64
CA ALA A 47 -9.72 11.41 -8.10
C ALA A 47 -8.53 12.36 -8.32
N GLY A 48 -7.30 11.86 -8.17
CA GLY A 48 -6.07 12.60 -8.45
C GLY A 48 -6.01 13.09 -9.90
N TRP A 49 -6.21 12.20 -10.88
CA TRP A 49 -6.22 12.58 -12.29
C TRP A 49 -7.43 13.43 -12.69
N ARG A 50 -8.62 13.09 -12.19
CA ARG A 50 -9.85 13.83 -12.47
C ARG A 50 -9.72 15.29 -12.04
N SER A 51 -9.05 15.56 -10.91
CA SER A 51 -8.76 16.93 -10.46
C SER A 51 -7.86 17.74 -11.41
N ARG A 52 -7.14 17.08 -12.33
CA ARG A 52 -6.23 17.72 -13.29
C ARG A 52 -6.84 17.92 -14.68
N ILE A 53 -7.73 17.02 -15.10
CA ILE A 53 -8.24 16.97 -16.47
C ILE A 53 -9.68 17.48 -16.60
N ALA A 54 -10.44 17.51 -15.51
CA ALA A 54 -11.81 18.02 -15.54
C ALA A 54 -11.80 19.54 -15.75
N THR A 55 -12.80 20.04 -16.49
CA THR A 55 -13.01 21.47 -16.76
C THR A 55 -14.05 22.09 -15.82
N ASP A 56 -14.98 21.29 -15.31
CA ASP A 56 -15.98 21.72 -14.35
C ASP A 56 -15.34 22.05 -12.98
N PRO A 57 -15.46 23.29 -12.48
CA PRO A 57 -14.87 23.72 -11.21
C PRO A 57 -15.34 22.92 -9.99
N GLU A 58 -16.60 22.47 -9.96
CA GLU A 58 -17.16 21.69 -8.85
C GLU A 58 -16.52 20.29 -8.82
N ILE A 59 -16.41 19.66 -9.99
CA ILE A 59 -15.76 18.35 -10.14
C ILE A 59 -14.28 18.42 -9.75
N VAL A 60 -13.57 19.46 -10.18
CA VAL A 60 -12.15 19.67 -9.82
C VAL A 60 -12.00 19.81 -8.31
N THR A 61 -12.81 20.66 -7.69
CA THR A 61 -12.75 20.93 -6.25
C THR A 61 -13.04 19.68 -5.43
N LYS A 62 -14.12 18.97 -5.78
CA LYS A 62 -14.50 17.71 -5.13
C LYS A 62 -13.42 16.64 -5.29
N SER A 63 -12.95 16.38 -6.51
CA SER A 63 -11.94 15.35 -6.78
C SER A 63 -10.62 15.63 -6.05
N LYS A 64 -10.22 16.90 -5.95
CA LYS A 64 -9.04 17.30 -5.18
C LYS A 64 -9.23 17.07 -3.68
N ALA A 65 -10.42 17.38 -3.15
CA ALA A 65 -10.75 17.13 -1.74
C ALA A 65 -10.76 15.63 -1.43
N ASP A 66 -11.39 14.83 -2.28
CA ASP A 66 -11.47 13.37 -2.15
C ASP A 66 -10.07 12.74 -2.19
N HIS A 67 -9.24 13.11 -3.17
CA HIS A 67 -7.85 12.63 -3.25
C HIS A 67 -7.06 13.01 -1.99
N ARG A 68 -7.12 14.28 -1.55
CA ARG A 68 -6.41 14.76 -0.37
C ARG A 68 -6.88 14.08 0.92
N LYS A 69 -8.17 13.72 1.00
CA LYS A 69 -8.75 13.03 2.15
C LYS A 69 -8.35 11.56 2.17
N LEU A 70 -8.45 10.86 1.04
CA LEU A 70 -8.31 9.40 1.00
C LEU A 70 -6.87 8.93 0.82
N ALA A 71 -6.02 9.65 0.08
CA ALA A 71 -4.64 9.22 -0.17
C ALA A 71 -3.84 8.96 1.13
N PRO A 72 -3.92 9.79 2.19
CA PRO A 72 -3.24 9.50 3.46
C PRO A 72 -3.74 8.22 4.14
N PHE A 73 -5.05 7.98 4.15
CA PHE A 73 -5.63 6.76 4.74
C PHE A 73 -5.24 5.51 3.93
N MET A 74 -5.21 5.60 2.60
CA MET A 74 -4.74 4.52 1.74
C MET A 74 -3.28 4.18 2.07
N SER A 75 -2.40 5.18 2.15
CA SER A 75 -0.99 4.98 2.53
C SER A 75 -0.85 4.36 3.92
N ALA A 76 -1.65 4.80 4.90
CA ALA A 76 -1.65 4.23 6.25
C ALA A 76 -2.09 2.76 6.26
N PHE A 77 -3.15 2.41 5.53
CA PHE A 77 -3.62 1.03 5.43
C PHE A 77 -2.64 0.13 4.68
N LEU A 78 -1.95 0.63 3.64
CA LEU A 78 -0.88 -0.11 2.98
C LEU A 78 0.31 -0.37 3.92
N ALA A 79 0.70 0.62 4.73
CA ALA A 79 1.76 0.46 5.72
C ALA A 79 1.37 -0.54 6.83
N ALA A 80 0.15 -0.48 7.32
CA ALA A 80 -0.38 -1.46 8.28
C ALA A 80 -0.55 -2.86 7.64
N GLY A 81 -0.94 -2.92 6.38
CA GLY A 81 -1.00 -4.15 5.60
C GLY A 81 0.36 -4.81 5.47
N TYR A 82 1.42 -4.02 5.24
CA TYR A 82 2.79 -4.50 5.16
C TYR A 82 3.25 -5.20 6.46
N THR A 83 2.92 -4.64 7.62
CA THR A 83 3.23 -5.30 8.91
C THR A 83 2.41 -6.58 9.07
N GLY A 84 1.13 -6.57 8.70
CA GLY A 84 0.27 -7.76 8.71
C GLY A 84 0.78 -8.88 7.80
N GLY A 85 1.28 -8.55 6.60
CA GLY A 85 1.88 -9.52 5.67
C GLY A 85 3.16 -10.16 6.23
N LEU A 86 4.01 -9.37 6.88
CA LEU A 86 5.20 -9.91 7.56
C LEU A 86 4.83 -10.85 8.70
N LEU A 87 3.87 -10.47 9.55
CA LEU A 87 3.44 -11.31 10.66
C LEU A 87 2.78 -12.60 10.17
N SER A 88 1.97 -12.53 9.11
CA SER A 88 1.36 -13.70 8.46
C SER A 88 2.42 -14.71 8.01
N LEU A 89 3.54 -14.26 7.43
CA LEU A 89 4.64 -15.15 7.03
C LEU A 89 5.38 -15.74 8.23
N VAL A 90 5.60 -14.96 9.30
CA VAL A 90 6.22 -15.46 10.55
C VAL A 90 5.35 -16.55 11.19
N MET A 91 4.05 -16.33 11.29
CA MET A 91 3.09 -17.30 11.87
C MET A 91 2.95 -18.59 11.04
N GLN A 92 3.41 -18.58 9.79
CA GLN A 92 3.39 -19.74 8.88
C GLN A 92 4.79 -20.31 8.64
N ASP A 93 5.79 -19.90 9.43
CA ASP A 93 7.19 -20.32 9.31
C ASP A 93 7.80 -20.14 7.90
N LYS A 94 7.38 -19.09 7.17
CA LYS A 94 7.85 -18.81 5.80
C LYS A 94 9.01 -17.78 5.77
N PRO A 95 9.91 -17.87 4.78
CA PRO A 95 10.95 -16.86 4.58
C PRO A 95 10.37 -15.46 4.28
N LEU A 96 10.92 -14.43 4.92
CA LEU A 96 10.38 -13.06 4.80
C LEU A 96 10.87 -12.31 3.55
N LEU A 97 12.16 -12.41 3.23
CA LEU A 97 12.84 -11.52 2.28
C LEU A 97 13.04 -12.11 0.87
N GLU A 98 12.59 -13.34 0.65
CA GLU A 98 12.88 -14.08 -0.58
C GLU A 98 11.85 -13.82 -1.68
N SER A 99 10.65 -13.40 -1.33
CA SER A 99 9.57 -13.26 -2.31
C SER A 99 9.67 -11.94 -3.10
N PRO A 100 9.38 -11.94 -4.41
CA PRO A 100 9.17 -10.71 -5.17
C PRO A 100 8.04 -9.84 -4.61
N HIS A 101 7.06 -10.45 -3.94
CA HIS A 101 5.97 -9.74 -3.28
C HIS A 101 6.50 -8.84 -2.14
N PHE A 102 7.42 -9.34 -1.30
CA PHE A 102 8.07 -8.53 -0.26
C PHE A 102 8.75 -7.30 -0.85
N TRP A 103 9.61 -7.48 -1.85
CA TRP A 103 10.38 -6.39 -2.45
C TRP A 103 9.49 -5.35 -3.13
N THR A 104 8.49 -5.77 -3.90
CA THR A 104 7.54 -4.84 -4.51
C THR A 104 6.73 -4.07 -3.45
N GLY A 105 6.36 -4.71 -2.34
CA GLY A 105 5.71 -4.04 -1.21
C GLY A 105 6.59 -2.97 -0.55
N SER A 106 7.86 -3.29 -0.30
CA SER A 106 8.83 -2.32 0.24
C SER A 106 9.03 -1.14 -0.71
N THR A 107 9.17 -1.41 -2.02
CA THR A 107 9.30 -0.36 -3.05
C THR A 107 8.07 0.55 -3.10
N VAL A 108 6.86 -0.01 -3.02
CA VAL A 108 5.62 0.77 -2.95
C VAL A 108 5.64 1.75 -1.79
N LEU A 109 5.99 1.30 -0.57
CA LEU A 109 6.01 2.16 0.61
C LEU A 109 7.07 3.27 0.53
N ILE A 110 8.24 2.96 -0.03
CA ILE A 110 9.29 3.97 -0.28
C ILE A 110 8.78 5.02 -1.27
N LEU A 111 8.23 4.59 -2.41
CA LEU A 111 7.71 5.51 -3.43
C LEU A 111 6.53 6.33 -2.91
N LEU A 112 5.62 5.74 -2.13
CA LEU A 112 4.54 6.46 -1.47
C LEU A 112 5.05 7.52 -0.50
N SER A 113 6.10 7.20 0.27
CA SER A 113 6.72 8.14 1.21
C SER A 113 7.32 9.34 0.47
N ILE A 114 8.07 9.08 -0.62
CA ILE A 114 8.60 10.13 -1.50
C ILE A 114 7.44 10.98 -2.07
N ASN A 115 6.40 10.33 -2.59
CA ASN A 115 5.29 11.00 -3.24
C ASN A 115 4.46 11.85 -2.26
N ALA A 116 4.30 11.38 -1.02
CA ALA A 116 3.66 12.10 0.07
C ALA A 116 4.48 13.32 0.48
N THR A 117 5.80 13.20 0.59
CA THR A 117 6.69 14.34 0.92
C THR A 117 6.58 15.47 -0.11
N LEU A 118 6.45 15.17 -1.40
CA LEU A 118 6.20 16.20 -2.43
C LEU A 118 4.93 17.01 -2.14
N SER A 119 3.86 16.35 -1.71
CA SER A 119 2.60 17.01 -1.37
C SER A 119 2.66 17.75 -0.03
N LEU A 120 3.27 17.15 1.00
CA LEU A 120 3.35 17.72 2.35
C LEU A 120 4.23 18.98 2.41
N THR A 121 5.25 19.05 1.57
CA THR A 121 6.08 20.26 1.39
C THR A 121 5.42 21.34 0.53
N GLY A 122 4.14 21.17 0.17
CA GLY A 122 3.41 22.10 -0.68
C GLY A 122 4.03 22.23 -2.08
N PHE A 123 4.68 21.17 -2.58
CA PHE A 123 5.41 21.17 -3.84
C PHE A 123 6.47 22.28 -3.93
N ALA A 124 7.20 22.52 -2.83
CA ALA A 124 8.27 23.52 -2.71
C ALA A 124 7.90 24.90 -3.28
N GLY A 125 6.75 25.43 -2.83
CA GLY A 125 6.20 26.68 -3.35
C GLY A 125 5.30 26.48 -4.58
N ASN A 126 4.49 25.41 -4.61
CA ASN A 126 3.51 25.13 -5.65
C ASN A 126 4.10 25.01 -7.08
N LYS A 127 5.33 24.49 -7.21
CA LYS A 127 5.99 24.33 -8.51
C LYS A 127 5.23 23.33 -9.40
N ALA A 128 4.84 23.76 -10.59
CA ALA A 128 4.06 22.95 -11.53
C ALA A 128 4.75 21.61 -11.86
N ILE A 129 6.08 21.63 -12.05
CA ILE A 129 6.86 20.42 -12.34
C ILE A 129 6.77 19.38 -11.21
N LEU A 130 6.81 19.80 -9.95
CA LEU A 130 6.71 18.88 -8.81
C LEU A 130 5.31 18.27 -8.69
N ARG A 131 4.27 19.04 -9.04
CA ARG A 131 2.89 18.51 -9.11
C ARG A 131 2.72 17.50 -10.23
N THR A 132 3.45 17.66 -11.34
CA THR A 132 3.46 16.71 -12.45
C THR A 132 4.25 15.45 -12.09
N ILE A 133 5.42 15.59 -11.46
CA ILE A 133 6.18 14.45 -10.92
C ILE A 133 5.31 13.65 -9.95
N HIS A 134 4.62 14.32 -9.02
CA HIS A 134 3.74 13.65 -8.06
C HIS A 134 2.63 12.83 -8.75
N ALA A 135 2.03 13.35 -9.82
CA ALA A 135 0.99 12.64 -10.56
C ALA A 135 1.51 11.39 -11.27
N TYR A 136 2.69 11.48 -11.92
CA TYR A 136 3.27 10.34 -12.63
C TYR A 136 3.89 9.30 -11.68
N VAL A 137 4.54 9.73 -10.58
CA VAL A 137 4.99 8.83 -9.52
C VAL A 137 3.79 8.12 -8.89
N GLY A 138 2.70 8.85 -8.58
CA GLY A 138 1.45 8.26 -8.10
C GLY A 138 0.85 7.23 -9.06
N SER A 139 0.93 7.47 -10.38
CA SER A 139 0.45 6.53 -11.40
C SER A 139 1.32 5.27 -11.46
N ALA A 140 2.65 5.43 -11.41
CA ALA A 140 3.59 4.31 -11.37
C ALA A 140 3.39 3.45 -10.12
N ILE A 141 3.14 4.07 -8.96
CA ILE A 141 2.78 3.36 -7.72
C ILE A 141 1.50 2.54 -7.92
N LEU A 142 0.46 3.10 -8.54
CA LEU A 142 -0.80 2.38 -8.76
C LEU A 142 -0.61 1.14 -9.66
N VAL A 143 0.17 1.27 -10.74
CA VAL A 143 0.54 0.12 -11.58
C VAL A 143 1.32 -0.92 -10.78
N LEU A 144 2.31 -0.49 -10.00
CA LEU A 144 3.10 -1.37 -9.16
C LEU A 144 2.25 -2.07 -8.09
N LEU A 145 1.23 -1.41 -7.54
CA LEU A 145 0.28 -2.02 -6.59
C LEU A 145 -0.51 -3.18 -7.20
N PHE A 146 -0.93 -3.07 -8.46
CA PHE A 146 -1.60 -4.20 -9.14
C PHE A 146 -0.64 -5.37 -9.39
N VAL A 147 0.60 -5.08 -9.80
CA VAL A 147 1.65 -6.11 -9.91
C VAL A 147 1.92 -6.75 -8.54
N HIS A 148 2.04 -5.94 -7.49
CA HIS A 148 2.25 -6.39 -6.12
C HIS A 148 1.12 -7.29 -5.62
N ALA A 149 -0.14 -6.95 -5.91
CA ALA A 149 -1.31 -7.77 -5.58
C ALA A 149 -1.29 -9.13 -6.31
N ALA A 150 -0.94 -9.15 -7.60
CA ALA A 150 -0.79 -10.40 -8.36
C ALA A 150 0.33 -11.29 -7.80
N LEU A 151 1.46 -10.69 -7.42
CA LEU A 151 2.56 -11.40 -6.74
C LEU A 151 2.14 -11.93 -5.36
N GLY A 152 1.31 -11.18 -4.63
CA GLY A 152 0.77 -11.59 -3.32
C GLY A 152 -0.17 -12.78 -3.44
N LEU A 153 -1.07 -12.76 -4.43
CA LEU A 153 -1.94 -13.91 -4.72
C LEU A 153 -1.12 -15.15 -5.10
N LYS A 154 -0.10 -14.99 -5.96
CA LYS A 154 0.81 -16.08 -6.33
C LYS A 154 1.54 -16.64 -5.11
N LEU A 155 1.99 -15.78 -4.19
CA LEU A 155 2.66 -16.21 -2.96
C LEU A 155 1.70 -16.99 -2.05
N GLY A 156 0.49 -16.47 -1.79
CA GLY A 156 -0.52 -17.14 -0.97
C GLY A 156 -0.86 -18.53 -1.50
N LEU A 157 -1.08 -18.67 -2.81
CA LEU A 157 -1.34 -19.97 -3.43
C LEU A 157 -0.18 -20.97 -3.38
N ALA A 158 1.04 -20.51 -3.05
CA ALA A 158 2.25 -21.33 -3.05
C ALA A 158 2.75 -21.71 -1.65
N ILE A 159 2.15 -21.18 -0.58
CA ILE A 159 2.61 -21.38 0.80
C ILE A 159 1.64 -22.22 1.63
#